data_AF-A0A256XH07-F1
#
_entry.id   AF-A0A256XH07-F1
#
_cell.length_a   1.000
_cell.length_b   1.000
_cell.length_c   1.000
_cell.angle_alpha   90.00
_cell.angle_beta   90.00
_cell.angle_gamma   90.00
#
_symmetry.space_group_name_H-M   'P 1'
#
loop_
_entity.id
_entity.type
_entity.pdbx_description
1 polymer ?
#
loop_
_entity_poly.entity_id
_entity_poly.type
_entity_poly.pdbx_seq_one_letter_code
_entity_poly.pdbx_strand_id
1 'polypeptide(L)' 'MIKKAVITAAGLGTRLLPYTKEIPKEMLPIFCKTPRGVFLKPAIQLIFEQLYDSGVREFCFI' A
#
# COMPACT_ATOMS: atom_id res chain seq x y z
N MET A 1 18.63 10.95 8.16
CA MET A 1 17.19 10.79 8.48
C MET A 1 16.40 11.02 7.20
N ILE A 2 15.62 10.04 6.76
CA ILE A 2 14.77 10.16 5.56
C ILE A 2 13.43 10.76 5.98
N LYS A 3 12.99 11.84 5.32
CA LYS A 3 11.74 12.55 5.66
C LYS A 3 10.62 12.38 4.62
N LYS A 4 11.01 12.10 3.37
CA LYS A 4 10.14 12.09 2.20
C LYS A 4 10.08 10.70 1.58
N ALA A 5 8.92 10.28 1.12
CA ALA A 5 8.75 9.07 0.31
C ALA A 5 7.85 9.33 -0.90
N VAL A 6 8.14 8.62 -1.98
CA VAL A 6 7.34 8.57 -3.20
C VAL A 6 6.82 7.15 -3.37
N ILE A 7 5.51 6.97 -3.49
CA ILE A 7 4.85 5.68 -3.67
C ILE A 7 4.21 5.67 -5.05
N THR A 8 4.72 4.81 -5.93
CA THR A 8 4.21 4.68 -7.30
C THR A 8 3.03 3.70 -7.33
N ALA A 9 1.85 4.21 -7.69
CA ALA A 9 0.57 3.52 -7.72
C ALA A 9 -0.19 3.67 -9.06
N ALA A 10 0.46 4.18 -10.12
CA ALA A 10 -0.13 4.40 -11.44
C ALA A 10 -0.27 3.14 -12.34
N GLY A 11 0.07 1.95 -11.86
CA GLY A 11 0.12 0.75 -12.70
C GLY A 11 -1.27 0.12 -12.97
N LEU A 12 -1.63 -0.09 -14.24
CA LEU A 12 -2.92 -0.67 -14.66
C LEU A 12 -3.21 -2.11 -14.16
N GLY A 13 -2.22 -2.81 -13.60
CA GLY A 13 -2.44 -4.11 -12.98
C GLY A 13 -2.80 -5.27 -13.93
N THR A 14 -2.66 -5.14 -15.25
CA THR A 14 -3.20 -6.09 -16.27
C THR A 14 -2.85 -7.58 -16.07
N ARG A 15 -1.76 -7.91 -15.38
CA ARG A 15 -1.40 -9.29 -15.01
C ARG A 15 -2.31 -9.93 -13.96
N LEU A 16 -3.09 -9.12 -13.24
CA LEU A 16 -4.00 -9.53 -12.16
C LEU A 16 -5.47 -9.42 -12.59
N LEU A 17 -5.74 -9.35 -13.89
CA LEU A 17 -7.11 -9.43 -14.39
C LEU A 17 -7.72 -10.81 -14.05
N PRO A 18 -9.02 -10.86 -13.72
CA PRO A 18 -10.00 -9.77 -13.81
C PRO A 18 -10.03 -8.84 -12.58
N TYR A 19 -9.32 -9.16 -11.50
CA TYR A 19 -9.45 -8.48 -10.21
C TYR A 19 -9.07 -7.00 -10.26
N THR A 20 -8.05 -6.65 -11.05
CA THR A 20 -7.60 -5.26 -11.18
C THR A 20 -8.32 -4.45 -12.26
N LYS A 21 -9.44 -4.96 -12.78
CA LYS A 21 -10.23 -4.25 -13.78
C LYS A 21 -10.93 -3.03 -13.19
N GLU A 22 -11.44 -3.17 -11.96
CA GLU A 22 -12.22 -2.13 -11.27
C GLU A 22 -11.49 -1.55 -10.05
N ILE A 23 -10.58 -2.33 -9.46
CA ILE A 23 -9.85 -1.95 -8.25
C ILE A 23 -8.35 -1.87 -8.60
N PRO A 24 -7.65 -0.75 -8.33
CA PRO A 24 -6.21 -0.67 -8.51
C PRO A 24 -5.49 -1.75 -7.70
N LYS A 25 -4.39 -2.28 -8.22
CA LYS A 25 -3.68 -3.40 -7.55
C LYS A 25 -3.20 -3.04 -6.15
N GLU A 26 -2.84 -1.78 -5.91
CA GLU A 26 -2.36 -1.24 -4.64
C GLU A 26 -3.45 -1.18 -3.56
N MET A 27 -4.72 -1.19 -3.99
CA MET A 27 -5.89 -1.23 -3.12
C MET A 27 -6.37 -2.65 -2.80
N LEU A 28 -5.80 -3.67 -3.44
CA LEU A 28 -6.18 -5.05 -3.17
C LEU A 28 -5.85 -5.43 -1.71
N PRO A 29 -6.75 -6.17 -1.03
CA PRO A 29 -6.58 -6.54 0.36
C PRO A 29 -5.48 -7.60 0.51
N ILE A 30 -4.55 -7.36 1.43
CA ILE A 30 -3.49 -8.29 1.83
C ILE A 30 -3.68 -8.67 3.30
N PHE A 31 -3.46 -9.94 3.61
CA PHE A 31 -3.42 -10.41 4.99
C PHE A 31 -2.25 -9.78 5.75
N CYS A 32 -2.57 -9.09 6.83
CA CYS A 32 -1.62 -8.44 7.71
C CYS A 32 -1.83 -8.96 9.13
N LYS A 33 -0.73 -9.32 9.80
CA LYS A 33 -0.73 -9.64 11.23
C LYS A 33 -0.57 -8.36 12.03
N THR A 34 -1.49 -8.13 12.96
CA THR A 34 -1.42 -7.05 13.93
C THR A 34 -1.43 -7.65 15.34
N PRO A 35 -1.09 -6.89 16.39
CA PRO A 35 -1.23 -7.35 17.77
C PRO A 35 -2.67 -7.75 18.15
N ARG A 36 -3.68 -7.30 17.38
CA ARG A 36 -5.09 -7.60 17.60
C ARG A 36 -5.61 -8.78 16.78
N GLY A 37 -4.75 -9.45 16.00
CA GLY A 37 -5.12 -10.56 15.11
C GLY A 37 -4.76 -10.31 13.65
N VAL A 38 -5.30 -11.15 12.77
CA VAL A 38 -5.10 -11.06 11.31
C VAL A 38 -6.21 -10.22 10.69
N PHE A 39 -5.83 -9.18 9.95
CA PHE A 39 -6.74 -8.29 9.24
C PHE A 39 -6.37 -8.21 7.77
N LEU A 40 -7.34 -7.84 6.93
CA LEU A 40 -7.09 -7.46 5.55
C LEU A 40 -6.88 -5.95 5.48
N LYS A 41 -5.77 -5.52 4.89
CA LYS A 41 -5.49 -4.11 4.62
C LYS A 41 -5.09 -3.92 3.15
N PRO A 42 -5.41 -2.78 2.53
CA PRO A 42 -4.85 -2.42 1.23
C PRO A 42 -3.32 -2.47 1.26
N ALA A 43 -2.72 -2.97 0.17
CA ALA A 43 -1.26 -3.04 0.05
C ALA A 43 -0.60 -1.68 0.28
N ILE A 44 -1.18 -0.62 -0.26
CA ILE A 44 -0.67 0.76 -0.13
C ILE A 44 -0.69 1.26 1.31
N GLN A 45 -1.68 0.84 2.10
CA GLN A 45 -1.79 1.21 3.51
C GLN A 45 -0.66 0.58 4.31
N LEU A 46 -0.31 -0.68 4.02
CA LEU A 46 0.81 -1.35 4.70
C LEU A 46 2.13 -0.62 4.44
N ILE A 47 2.37 -0.23 3.18
CA ILE A 47 3.57 0.51 2.79
C ILE A 47 3.60 1.87 3.53
N PHE A 48 2.48 2.58 3.55
CA PHE A 48 2.37 3.86 4.26
C PHE A 48 2.64 3.71 5.76
N GLU A 49 1.98 2.77 6.44
CA GLU A 49 2.13 2.53 7.88
C GLU A 49 3.58 2.20 8.24
N GLN A 50 4.23 1.32 7.47
CA GLN A 50 5.64 0.96 7.69
C GLN A 50 6.60 2.15 7.53
N LEU A 51 6.38 2.97 6.50
CA LEU A 51 7.19 4.18 6.28
C LEU A 51 6.92 5.23 7.36
N TYR A 52 5.67 5.38 7.78
CA TYR A 52 5.30 6.27 8.87
C TYR A 52 5.96 5.84 10.18
N ASP A 53 5.95 4.54 10.51
CA ASP A 53 6.62 4.02 11.70
C ASP A 53 8.15 4.19 11.64
N SER A 54 8.73 4.20 10.43
CA SER A 54 10.15 4.50 10.21
C SER A 54 10.53 6.00 10.32
N GLY A 55 9.54 6.88 10.56
CA GLY A 55 9.76 8.31 10.75
C GLY A 55 9.56 9.18 9.50
N VAL A 56 9.09 8.63 8.38
CA VAL A 56 8.74 9.40 7.17
C VAL A 56 7.44 10.17 7.41
N ARG A 57 7.40 11.45 7.02
CA ARG A 57 6.23 12.32 7.26
C ARG A 57 5.72 13.04 6.01
N GLU A 58 6.53 13.11 4.97
CA GLU A 58 6.14 13.70 3.69
C GLU A 58 5.96 12.61 2.65
N PHE A 59 4.78 12.52 2.04
CA PHE A 59 4.42 11.47 1.08
C PHE A 59 3.93 12.08 -0.22
N CYS A 60 4.38 11.50 -1.33
CA CYS A 60 3.86 11.76 -2.67
C CYS A 60 3.42 10.44 -3.29
N PHE A 61 2.20 10.39 -3.79
CA PHE A 61 1.67 9.24 -4.51
C PHE A 61 1.65 9.59 -6.01
N ILE A 62 2.21 8.72 -6.83
CA ILE A 62 2.30 8.88 -8.30
C ILE A 62 1.41 7.86 -8.99
#